data_AF-A0A9E0XYG7-F1
#
_entry.id   AF-A0A9E0XYG7-F1
#
_cell.length_a   1.000
_cell.length_b   1.000
_cell.length_c   1.000
_cell.angle_alpha   90.00
_cell.angle_beta   90.00
_cell.angle_gamma   90.00
#
_symmetry.space_group_name_H-M   'P 1'
#
loop_
_entity.id
_entity.type
_entity.pdbx_description
1 polymer ?
#
loop_
_entity_poly.entity_id
_entity_poly.type
_entity_poly.pdbx_seq_one_letter_code
_entity_poly.pdbx_strand_id
1 'polypeptide(L)'
;MKILYWSIAIVIIDQITKLKVKGLNFPDLGIFVQGMPYQSSIKVLGDFFQITFIENPGMAFGLQLGSKLFLTLFTIFATILIFIIIYKNRKETFLLRLSLAFILGGALGNLIDRTFYGVLYDYAPLFYGRVVDFFHFNIPDFKIFGKTVYTFPIFNVADIAVTVGFVLILVGYKKVFKKKDEEAAQVIDYQLANTNETITETFRDNSSFNTSSENLNEISEEKMISDDEIIEKEHKIIPPNHDETKS
;
A
#
# COMPACT_ATOMS: atom_id res chain seq x y z
N MET A 1 11.12 -4.19 -13.25
CA MET A 1 9.81 -4.65 -13.80
C MET A 1 9.61 -6.16 -13.74
N LYS A 2 10.65 -7.00 -13.61
CA LYS A 2 10.52 -8.48 -13.49
C LYS A 2 9.52 -8.97 -12.43
N ILE A 3 9.24 -8.17 -11.39
CA ILE A 3 8.25 -8.52 -10.36
C ILE A 3 6.83 -8.70 -10.92
N LEU A 4 6.51 -8.07 -12.05
CA LEU A 4 5.20 -8.20 -12.70
C LEU A 4 4.95 -9.61 -13.26
N TYR A 5 5.99 -10.44 -13.43
CA TYR A 5 5.81 -11.86 -13.76
C TYR A 5 5.01 -12.60 -12.69
N TRP A 6 5.11 -12.19 -11.42
CA TRP A 6 4.28 -12.74 -10.35
C TRP A 6 2.81 -12.36 -10.52
N SER A 7 2.53 -11.10 -10.86
CA SER A 7 1.14 -10.66 -11.15
C SER A 7 0.55 -11.44 -12.33
N ILE A 8 1.33 -11.63 -13.40
CA ILE A 8 0.91 -12.40 -14.58
C ILE A 8 0.65 -13.87 -14.20
N ALA A 9 1.57 -14.50 -13.46
CA ALA A 9 1.39 -15.88 -13.01
C ALA A 9 0.13 -16.05 -12.16
N ILE A 10 -0.14 -15.12 -11.24
CA ILE A 10 -1.36 -15.11 -10.41
C ILE A 10 -2.60 -15.01 -11.29
N VAL A 11 -2.65 -14.08 -12.24
CA VAL A 11 -3.78 -13.93 -13.16
C VAL A 11 -4.01 -15.21 -13.96
N ILE A 12 -2.95 -15.83 -14.48
CA ILE A 12 -3.05 -17.10 -15.23
C ILE A 12 -3.62 -18.21 -14.35
N ILE A 13 -3.10 -18.38 -13.13
CA ILE A 13 -3.56 -19.43 -12.21
C ILE A 13 -5.02 -19.17 -11.81
N ASP A 14 -5.37 -17.92 -11.49
CA ASP A 14 -6.73 -17.52 -11.14
C ASP A 14 -7.71 -17.81 -12.28
N GLN A 15 -7.41 -17.38 -13.50
CA GLN A 15 -8.31 -17.59 -14.63
C GLN A 15 -8.40 -19.07 -15.02
N ILE A 16 -7.31 -19.83 -14.99
CA ILE A 16 -7.36 -21.28 -15.25
C ILE A 16 -8.23 -21.99 -14.21
N THR A 17 -8.09 -21.66 -12.93
CA THR A 17 -8.88 -22.30 -11.87
C THR A 17 -10.37 -21.93 -11.97
N LYS A 18 -10.69 -20.66 -12.24
CA LYS A 18 -12.07 -20.22 -12.49
C LYS A 18 -12.69 -20.87 -13.72
N LEU A 19 -11.98 -20.96 -14.83
CA LEU A 19 -12.45 -21.63 -16.04
C LEU A 19 -12.67 -23.13 -15.83
N LYS A 20 -11.85 -23.80 -15.00
CA LYS A 20 -12.08 -25.20 -14.63
C LYS A 20 -13.34 -25.38 -13.80
N VAL A 21 -13.66 -24.43 -12.92
CA VAL A 21 -14.87 -24.49 -12.09
C VAL A 21 -16.12 -24.10 -12.86
N LYS A 22 -16.08 -22.97 -13.59
CA LYS A 22 -17.24 -22.44 -14.31
C LYS A 22 -17.48 -23.12 -15.66
N GLY A 23 -16.43 -23.65 -16.28
CA GLY A 23 -16.47 -24.16 -17.64
C GLY A 23 -16.39 -23.06 -18.69
N LEU A 24 -16.37 -23.46 -19.96
CA LEU A 24 -16.29 -22.59 -21.12
C LEU A 24 -17.11 -23.20 -22.24
N ASN A 25 -17.96 -22.40 -22.89
CA ASN A 25 -18.77 -22.88 -24.01
C ASN A 25 -18.79 -21.83 -25.13
N PHE A 26 -18.01 -22.07 -26.19
CA PHE A 26 -18.04 -21.30 -27.43
C PHE A 26 -18.42 -22.22 -28.59
N PRO A 27 -19.73 -22.35 -28.87
CA PRO A 27 -20.22 -23.21 -29.95
C PRO A 27 -19.60 -22.88 -31.30
N ASP A 28 -19.47 -21.59 -31.62
CA ASP A 28 -18.94 -21.10 -32.90
C ASP A 28 -17.47 -21.50 -33.15
N LEU A 29 -16.71 -21.74 -32.08
CA LEU A 29 -15.31 -22.15 -32.13
C LEU A 29 -15.13 -23.66 -31.89
N GLY A 30 -16.23 -24.39 -31.62
CA GLY A 30 -16.19 -25.80 -31.23
C GLY A 30 -15.51 -26.06 -29.88
N ILE A 31 -15.37 -25.04 -29.02
CA ILE A 31 -14.69 -25.16 -27.73
C ILE A 31 -15.73 -25.41 -26.64
N PHE A 32 -15.64 -26.59 -26.02
CA PHE A 32 -16.46 -26.95 -24.86
C PHE A 32 -15.60 -27.51 -23.74
N VAL A 33 -15.62 -26.84 -22.59
CA VAL A 33 -15.02 -27.28 -21.34
C VAL A 33 -16.12 -27.36 -20.31
N GLN A 34 -16.44 -28.57 -19.87
CA GLN A 34 -17.45 -28.78 -18.85
C GLN A 34 -17.00 -28.21 -17.51
N GLY A 35 -17.82 -27.35 -16.93
CA GLY A 35 -17.68 -26.85 -15.57
C GLY A 35 -18.53 -27.61 -14.56
N MET A 36 -18.51 -27.12 -13.33
CA MET A 36 -19.40 -27.55 -12.26
C MET A 36 -20.80 -26.96 -12.43
N PRO A 37 -21.86 -27.69 -12.06
CA PRO A 37 -23.18 -27.09 -11.88
C PRO A 37 -23.14 -25.97 -10.83
N TYR A 38 -23.87 -24.89 -11.06
CA TYR A 38 -23.98 -23.78 -10.10
C TYR A 38 -24.47 -24.28 -8.73
N GLN A 39 -23.85 -23.79 -7.65
CA GLN A 39 -24.10 -24.19 -6.25
C GLN A 39 -23.80 -25.66 -5.91
N SER A 40 -23.22 -26.43 -6.82
CA SER A 40 -22.73 -27.78 -6.50
C SER A 40 -21.40 -27.72 -5.74
N SER A 41 -21.14 -28.76 -4.94
CA SER A 41 -19.93 -28.88 -4.13
C SER A 41 -19.24 -30.22 -4.35
N ILE A 42 -17.92 -30.19 -4.55
CA ILE A 42 -17.06 -31.38 -4.56
C ILE A 42 -16.30 -31.40 -3.24
N LYS A 43 -16.51 -32.44 -2.43
CA LYS A 43 -15.80 -32.64 -1.16
C LYS A 43 -14.37 -33.06 -1.44
N VAL A 44 -13.40 -32.24 -1.04
CA VAL A 44 -11.97 -32.53 -1.22
C VAL A 44 -11.38 -33.15 0.04
N LEU A 45 -11.71 -32.59 1.21
CA LEU A 45 -11.28 -33.11 2.51
C LEU A 45 -12.49 -33.20 3.44
N GLY A 46 -13.30 -34.24 3.24
CA GLY A 46 -14.55 -34.44 3.98
C GLY A 46 -15.46 -33.22 3.89
N ASP A 47 -16.11 -32.87 5.00
CA ASP A 47 -16.97 -31.69 5.06
C ASP A 47 -16.17 -30.39 5.23
N PHE A 48 -14.92 -30.45 5.70
CA PHE A 48 -14.10 -29.28 6.04
C PHE A 48 -13.70 -28.45 4.81
N PHE A 49 -13.19 -29.09 3.75
CA PHE A 49 -12.75 -28.38 2.54
C PHE A 49 -13.45 -28.92 1.29
N GLN A 50 -14.10 -28.01 0.57
CA GLN A 50 -14.91 -28.30 -0.60
C GLN A 50 -14.58 -27.29 -1.72
N ILE A 51 -14.75 -27.72 -2.95
CA ILE A 51 -14.83 -26.83 -4.10
C ILE A 51 -16.31 -26.60 -4.38
N THR A 52 -16.83 -25.39 -4.14
CA THR A 52 -18.24 -25.06 -4.30
C THR A 52 -18.41 -23.94 -5.30
N PHE A 53 -19.03 -24.20 -6.45
CA PHE A 53 -19.16 -23.16 -7.48
C PHE A 53 -20.22 -22.11 -7.10
N ILE A 54 -19.77 -20.89 -6.79
CA ILE A 54 -20.63 -19.73 -6.58
C ILE A 54 -20.15 -18.55 -7.45
N GLU A 55 -21.08 -17.69 -7.82
CA GLU A 55 -20.80 -16.42 -8.47
C GLU A 55 -21.09 -15.26 -7.52
N ASN A 56 -20.09 -14.45 -7.24
CA ASN A 56 -20.18 -13.33 -6.33
C ASN A 56 -20.49 -12.03 -7.09
N PRO A 57 -21.67 -11.42 -6.87
CA PRO A 57 -22.07 -10.17 -7.52
C PRO A 57 -21.45 -8.91 -6.89
N GLY A 58 -20.60 -9.05 -5.87
CA GLY A 58 -20.06 -7.93 -5.09
C GLY A 58 -20.46 -7.94 -3.62
N MET A 59 -20.64 -9.12 -3.04
CA MET A 59 -20.91 -9.33 -1.62
C MET A 59 -19.63 -9.77 -0.89
N ALA A 60 -19.39 -9.21 0.29
CA ALA A 60 -18.37 -9.67 1.22
C ALA A 60 -18.98 -9.78 2.62
N PHE A 61 -18.80 -10.91 3.31
CA PHE A 61 -19.39 -11.16 4.63
C PHE A 61 -20.91 -10.93 4.69
N GLY A 62 -21.64 -11.24 3.61
CA GLY A 62 -23.08 -11.00 3.50
C GLY A 62 -23.49 -9.53 3.29
N LEU A 63 -22.53 -8.61 3.18
CA LEU A 63 -22.76 -7.19 2.91
C LEU A 63 -22.58 -6.89 1.43
N GLN A 64 -23.55 -6.21 0.83
CA GLN A 64 -23.46 -5.74 -0.55
C GLN A 64 -22.64 -4.44 -0.62
N LEU A 65 -21.49 -4.50 -1.28
CA LEU A 65 -20.56 -3.36 -1.39
C LEU A 65 -20.92 -2.47 -2.59
N GLY A 66 -22.04 -1.75 -2.51
CA GLY A 66 -22.47 -0.83 -3.56
C GLY A 66 -22.91 -1.50 -4.86
N SER A 67 -22.92 -0.73 -5.96
CA SER A 67 -23.32 -1.24 -7.27
C SER A 67 -22.20 -2.03 -7.96
N LYS A 68 -22.55 -2.98 -8.84
CA LYS A 68 -21.58 -3.74 -9.63
C LYS A 68 -20.63 -2.82 -10.41
N LEU A 69 -21.19 -1.80 -11.07
CA LEU A 69 -20.41 -0.84 -11.83
C LEU A 69 -19.44 -0.06 -10.93
N PHE A 70 -19.88 0.37 -9.74
CA PHE A 70 -19.01 1.03 -8.78
C PHE A 70 -17.84 0.13 -8.38
N LEU A 71 -18.09 -1.14 -8.06
CA LEU A 71 -17.03 -2.10 -7.71
C LEU A 71 -16.03 -2.31 -8.85
N THR A 72 -16.52 -2.42 -10.07
CA THR A 72 -15.66 -2.59 -11.25
C THR A 72 -14.80 -1.35 -11.47
N LEU A 73 -15.39 -0.15 -11.47
CA LEU A 73 -14.66 1.11 -11.62
C LEU A 73 -13.66 1.35 -10.48
N PHE A 74 -14.03 1.05 -9.25
CA PHE A 74 -13.14 1.11 -8.10
C PHE A 74 -11.96 0.15 -8.26
N THR A 75 -12.20 -1.08 -8.74
CA THR A 75 -11.13 -2.06 -8.99
C THR A 75 -10.20 -1.60 -10.11
N ILE A 76 -10.72 -1.00 -11.18
CA ILE A 76 -9.92 -0.40 -12.27
C ILE A 76 -9.02 0.69 -11.69
N PHE A 77 -9.59 1.63 -10.93
CA PHE A 77 -8.83 2.70 -10.30
C PHE A 77 -7.74 2.16 -9.38
N ALA A 78 -8.08 1.22 -8.49
CA ALA A 78 -7.12 0.61 -7.58
C ALA A 78 -5.99 -0.12 -8.31
N THR A 79 -6.30 -0.83 -9.39
CA THR A 79 -5.32 -1.55 -10.24
C THR A 79 -4.33 -0.58 -10.88
N ILE A 80 -4.83 0.52 -11.46
CA ILE A 80 -3.99 1.58 -12.04
C ILE A 80 -3.10 2.20 -10.95
N LEU A 81 -3.69 2.52 -9.79
CA LEU A 81 -2.96 3.10 -8.67
C LEU A 81 -1.83 2.18 -8.19
N ILE A 82 -2.11 0.88 -7.99
CA ILE A 82 -1.11 -0.10 -7.57
C ILE A 82 0.01 -0.22 -8.62
N PHE A 83 -0.34 -0.24 -9.92
CA PHE A 83 0.67 -0.28 -10.98
C PHE A 83 1.59 0.95 -10.93
N ILE A 84 1.04 2.15 -10.74
CA ILE A 84 1.81 3.38 -10.57
C ILE A 84 2.70 3.29 -9.32
N ILE A 85 2.18 2.77 -8.20
CA ILE A 85 2.95 2.59 -6.96
C ILE A 85 4.12 1.63 -7.21
N ILE A 86 3.92 0.50 -7.90
CA ILE A 86 5.00 -0.44 -8.25
C ILE A 86 6.05 0.26 -9.11
N TYR A 87 5.63 1.05 -10.11
CA TYR A 87 6.54 1.76 -11.00
C TYR A 87 7.40 2.78 -10.24
N LYS A 88 6.78 3.59 -9.36
CA LYS A 88 7.49 4.57 -8.52
C LYS A 88 8.44 3.89 -7.52
N ASN A 89 8.04 2.76 -6.95
CA ASN A 89 8.80 2.02 -5.94
C ASN A 89 9.67 0.90 -6.56
N ARG A 90 10.08 1.03 -7.82
CA ARG A 90 10.85 -0.01 -8.52
C ARG A 90 12.23 -0.30 -7.92
N LYS A 91 12.78 0.62 -7.12
CA LYS A 91 14.05 0.51 -6.40
C LYS A 91 13.91 0.05 -4.94
N GLU A 92 12.67 -0.10 -4.45
CA GLU A 92 12.41 -0.52 -3.08
C GLU A 92 12.74 -2.00 -2.85
N THR A 93 12.62 -2.43 -1.59
CA THR A 93 12.85 -3.82 -1.19
C THR A 93 12.10 -4.82 -2.08
N PHE A 94 12.72 -5.97 -2.30
CA PHE A 94 12.07 -7.06 -3.03
C PHE A 94 10.72 -7.44 -2.39
N LEU A 95 10.68 -7.49 -1.05
CA LEU A 95 9.47 -7.83 -0.30
C LEU A 95 8.31 -6.87 -0.62
N LEU A 96 8.52 -5.54 -0.52
CA LEU A 96 7.46 -4.57 -0.85
C LEU A 96 6.95 -4.73 -2.29
N ARG A 97 7.88 -4.87 -3.25
CA ARG A 97 7.53 -5.03 -4.66
C ARG A 97 6.76 -6.34 -4.89
N LEU A 98 7.16 -7.43 -4.25
CA LEU A 98 6.48 -8.72 -4.32
C LEU A 98 5.06 -8.62 -3.76
N SER A 99 4.90 -7.99 -2.60
CA SER A 99 3.58 -7.77 -1.99
C SER A 99 2.64 -7.00 -2.92
N LEU A 100 3.12 -5.91 -3.50
CA LEU A 100 2.34 -5.11 -4.46
C LEU A 100 2.01 -5.90 -5.72
N ALA A 101 2.93 -6.75 -6.22
CA ALA A 101 2.68 -7.61 -7.37
C ALA A 101 1.59 -8.66 -7.09
N PHE A 102 1.52 -9.18 -5.87
CA PHE A 102 0.47 -10.09 -5.43
C PHE A 102 -0.90 -9.40 -5.41
N ILE A 103 -0.97 -8.22 -4.80
CA ILE A 103 -2.21 -7.41 -4.77
C ILE A 103 -2.64 -7.06 -6.20
N LEU A 104 -1.71 -6.63 -7.06
CA LEU A 104 -1.99 -6.31 -8.46
C LEU A 104 -2.54 -7.53 -9.22
N GLY A 105 -1.92 -8.71 -9.06
CA GLY A 105 -2.33 -9.94 -9.72
C GLY A 105 -3.74 -10.36 -9.31
N GLY A 106 -4.04 -10.34 -8.02
CA GLY A 106 -5.39 -10.67 -7.53
C GLY A 106 -6.45 -9.63 -7.93
N ALA A 107 -6.12 -8.33 -7.87
CA ALA A 107 -7.01 -7.27 -8.34
C ALA A 107 -7.35 -7.43 -9.84
N LEU A 108 -6.35 -7.73 -10.66
CA LEU A 108 -6.54 -8.01 -12.09
C LEU A 108 -7.38 -9.27 -12.33
N GLY A 109 -7.15 -10.36 -11.60
CA GLY A 109 -7.93 -11.59 -11.73
C GLY A 109 -9.42 -11.36 -11.50
N ASN A 110 -9.79 -10.69 -10.40
CA ASN A 110 -11.19 -10.35 -10.13
C ASN A 110 -11.75 -9.26 -11.06
N LEU A 111 -10.91 -8.37 -11.60
CA LEU A 111 -11.32 -7.36 -12.57
C LEU A 111 -11.70 -7.99 -13.92
N ILE A 112 -10.99 -9.04 -14.36
CA ILE A 112 -11.30 -9.76 -15.60
C ILE A 112 -12.72 -10.33 -15.54
N ASP A 113 -13.07 -11.01 -14.46
CA ASP A 113 -14.42 -11.58 -14.27
C ASP A 113 -15.49 -10.49 -14.34
N ARG A 114 -15.33 -9.43 -13.53
CA ARG A 114 -16.29 -8.31 -13.45
C ARG A 114 -16.46 -7.59 -14.79
N THR A 115 -15.38 -7.48 -15.56
CA THR A 115 -15.40 -6.79 -16.84
C THR A 115 -16.00 -7.64 -17.94
N PHE A 116 -15.56 -8.89 -18.07
CA PHE A 116 -15.79 -9.69 -19.27
C PHE A 116 -16.76 -10.85 -19.10
N TYR A 117 -16.88 -11.47 -17.91
CA TYR A 117 -17.66 -12.71 -17.78
C TYR A 117 -19.15 -12.51 -18.04
N GLY A 118 -19.68 -11.31 -17.80
CA GLY A 118 -21.06 -10.96 -18.17
C GLY A 118 -21.32 -11.19 -19.66
N VAL A 119 -20.41 -10.68 -20.50
CA VAL A 119 -20.49 -10.76 -21.95
C VAL A 119 -20.10 -12.15 -22.44
N LEU A 120 -19.05 -12.74 -21.84
CA LEU A 120 -18.49 -14.03 -22.24
C LEU A 120 -19.49 -15.19 -22.09
N TYR A 121 -20.36 -15.10 -21.09
CA TYR A 121 -21.37 -16.11 -20.76
C TYR A 121 -22.80 -15.59 -20.97
N ASP A 122 -22.95 -14.49 -21.73
CA ASP A 122 -24.24 -13.94 -22.19
C ASP A 122 -25.30 -13.72 -21.08
N TYR A 123 -24.90 -13.13 -19.94
CA TYR A 123 -25.84 -12.83 -18.85
C TYR A 123 -25.83 -11.36 -18.40
N ALA A 124 -24.85 -10.57 -18.81
CA ALA A 124 -24.75 -9.16 -18.44
C ALA A 124 -23.89 -8.36 -19.43
N PRO A 125 -24.10 -7.03 -19.54
CA PRO A 125 -23.20 -6.18 -20.34
C PRO A 125 -21.80 -6.09 -19.72
N LEU A 126 -20.88 -5.50 -20.49
CA LEU A 126 -19.50 -5.22 -20.06
C LEU A 126 -19.49 -4.49 -18.71
N PHE A 127 -18.57 -4.86 -17.81
CA PHE A 127 -18.43 -4.34 -16.43
C PHE A 127 -19.48 -4.80 -15.40
N TYR A 128 -20.44 -5.64 -15.78
CA TYR A 128 -21.48 -6.17 -14.88
C TYR A 128 -21.36 -7.67 -14.58
N GLY A 129 -20.20 -8.26 -14.89
CA GLY A 129 -19.86 -9.64 -14.58
C GLY A 129 -19.81 -9.92 -13.07
N ARG A 130 -19.91 -11.19 -12.72
CA ARG A 130 -19.76 -11.72 -11.35
C ARG A 130 -18.44 -12.45 -11.24
N VAL A 131 -17.82 -12.37 -10.06
CA VAL A 131 -16.57 -13.08 -9.75
C VAL A 131 -16.87 -14.55 -9.49
N VAL A 132 -16.05 -15.45 -10.02
CA VAL A 132 -16.18 -16.89 -9.75
C VAL A 132 -15.42 -17.26 -8.48
N ASP A 133 -16.15 -17.71 -7.47
CA ASP A 133 -15.63 -18.15 -6.18
C ASP A 133 -15.83 -19.64 -5.99
N PHE A 134 -14.87 -20.32 -5.36
CA PHE A 134 -14.92 -21.77 -5.29
C PHE A 134 -14.23 -22.45 -4.10
N PHE A 135 -13.28 -21.83 -3.43
CA PHE A 135 -12.70 -22.39 -2.21
C PHE A 135 -13.66 -22.22 -1.04
N HIS A 136 -14.23 -23.32 -0.58
CA HIS A 136 -15.20 -23.35 0.51
C HIS A 136 -14.63 -24.14 1.69
N PHE A 137 -14.40 -23.43 2.79
CA PHE A 137 -14.01 -24.01 4.06
C PHE A 137 -15.20 -24.00 5.02
N ASN A 138 -15.74 -25.18 5.30
CA ASN A 138 -16.83 -25.35 6.26
C ASN A 138 -16.25 -25.37 7.68
N ILE A 139 -16.07 -24.18 8.24
CA ILE A 139 -15.60 -23.98 9.61
C ILE A 139 -16.83 -23.67 10.46
N PRO A 140 -16.96 -24.27 11.66
CA PRO A 140 -18.05 -23.94 12.58
C PRO A 140 -18.13 -22.44 12.85
N ASP A 141 -19.36 -21.94 12.97
CA ASP A 141 -19.61 -20.55 13.35
C ASP A 141 -18.90 -20.23 14.67
N PHE A 142 -18.25 -19.07 14.74
CA PHE A 142 -17.56 -18.61 15.95
C PHE A 142 -18.03 -17.21 16.31
N LYS A 143 -18.04 -16.90 17.62
CA LYS A 143 -18.47 -15.60 18.12
C LYS A 143 -17.27 -14.69 18.34
N ILE A 144 -17.28 -13.51 17.73
CA ILE A 144 -16.34 -12.42 18.03
C ILE A 144 -17.15 -11.26 18.62
N PHE A 145 -16.78 -10.78 19.82
CA PHE A 145 -17.43 -9.65 20.50
C PHE A 145 -18.97 -9.77 20.58
N GLY A 146 -19.48 -10.98 20.83
CA GLY A 146 -20.91 -11.25 20.93
C GLY A 146 -21.65 -11.34 19.58
N LYS A 147 -20.99 -11.13 18.44
CA LYS A 147 -21.54 -11.35 17.11
C LYS A 147 -21.11 -12.71 16.57
N THR A 148 -22.06 -13.51 16.11
CA THR A 148 -21.78 -14.74 15.36
C THR A 148 -21.18 -14.36 14.01
N VAL A 149 -19.97 -14.81 13.76
CA VAL A 149 -19.36 -14.81 12.44
C VAL A 149 -19.78 -16.12 11.79
N TYR A 150 -20.71 -16.02 10.86
CA TYR A 150 -21.13 -17.15 10.04
C TYR A 150 -19.98 -17.63 9.15
N THR A 151 -20.08 -18.88 8.69
CA THR A 151 -19.14 -19.59 7.81
C THR A 151 -18.29 -18.68 6.93
N PHE A 152 -16.98 -18.96 6.89
CA PHE A 152 -16.00 -18.20 6.11
C PHE A 152 -16.47 -18.04 4.65
N PRO A 153 -16.48 -16.82 4.08
CA PRO A 153 -16.94 -16.60 2.70
C PRO A 153 -16.18 -17.48 1.72
N ILE A 154 -16.86 -17.98 0.68
CA ILE A 154 -16.21 -18.71 -0.42
C ILE A 154 -15.36 -17.69 -1.21
N PHE A 155 -14.15 -18.09 -1.59
CA PHE A 155 -13.18 -17.20 -2.24
C PHE A 155 -12.44 -17.90 -3.39
N ASN A 156 -11.56 -17.18 -4.07
CA ASN A 156 -10.77 -17.70 -5.18
C ASN A 156 -9.26 -17.40 -5.03
N VAL A 157 -8.47 -17.75 -6.05
CA VAL A 157 -7.01 -17.53 -6.05
C VAL A 157 -6.65 -16.05 -6.03
N ALA A 158 -7.39 -15.19 -6.75
CA ALA A 158 -7.19 -13.75 -6.70
C ALA A 158 -7.36 -13.17 -5.27
N ASP A 159 -8.35 -13.64 -4.50
CA ASP A 159 -8.55 -13.19 -3.12
C ASP A 159 -7.41 -13.63 -2.20
N ILE A 160 -6.91 -14.86 -2.38
CA ILE A 160 -5.70 -15.34 -1.68
C ILE A 160 -4.52 -14.43 -1.99
N ALA A 161 -4.31 -14.08 -3.27
CA ALA A 161 -3.20 -13.24 -3.68
C ALA A 161 -3.28 -11.83 -3.06
N VAL A 162 -4.46 -11.19 -3.07
CA VAL A 162 -4.66 -9.90 -2.39
C VAL A 162 -4.37 -10.02 -0.90
N THR A 163 -4.90 -11.05 -0.24
CA THR A 163 -4.73 -11.28 1.21
C THR A 163 -3.27 -11.49 1.57
N VAL A 164 -2.56 -12.37 0.84
CA VAL A 164 -1.13 -12.63 1.04
C VAL A 164 -0.32 -11.37 0.81
N GLY A 165 -0.58 -10.64 -0.27
CA GLY A 165 0.10 -9.37 -0.55
C GLY A 165 -0.09 -8.36 0.58
N PHE A 166 -1.30 -8.22 1.10
CA PHE A 166 -1.58 -7.34 2.25
C PHE A 166 -0.83 -7.79 3.51
N VAL A 167 -0.86 -9.07 3.85
CA VAL A 167 -0.12 -9.63 5.00
C VAL A 167 1.38 -9.41 4.87
N LEU A 168 1.95 -9.59 3.66
CA LEU A 168 3.38 -9.35 3.43
C LEU A 168 3.77 -7.87 3.60
N ILE A 169 2.88 -6.93 3.27
CA ILE A 169 3.09 -5.50 3.60
C ILE A 169 3.12 -5.30 5.12
N LEU A 170 2.16 -5.87 5.84
CA LEU A 170 2.08 -5.71 7.30
C LEU A 170 3.30 -6.28 8.02
N VAL A 171 3.70 -7.51 7.67
CA VAL A 171 4.90 -8.15 8.24
C VAL A 171 6.16 -7.43 7.80
N GLY A 172 6.21 -6.99 6.55
CA GLY A 172 7.34 -6.28 5.96
C GLY A 172 7.49 -4.83 6.44
N TYR A 173 6.46 -4.27 7.08
CA TYR A 173 6.39 -2.85 7.44
C TYR A 173 7.66 -2.38 8.15
N LYS A 174 8.04 -3.02 9.28
CA LYS A 174 9.23 -2.64 10.06
C LYS A 174 10.52 -2.63 9.22
N LYS A 175 10.69 -3.61 8.33
CA LYS A 175 11.90 -3.75 7.50
C LYS A 175 11.94 -2.72 6.37
N VAL A 176 10.78 -2.35 5.83
CA VAL A 176 10.66 -1.31 4.80
C VAL A 176 11.00 0.06 5.39
N PHE A 177 10.52 0.37 6.60
CA PHE A 177 10.78 1.67 7.23
C PHE A 177 12.21 1.78 7.79
N LYS A 178 12.75 0.71 8.40
CA LYS A 178 14.14 0.72 8.89
C LYS A 178 15.18 1.05 7.81
N LYS A 179 14.98 0.53 6.58
CA LYS A 179 15.88 0.81 5.44
C LYS A 179 15.89 2.29 5.06
N LYS A 180 14.74 2.98 5.15
CA LYS A 180 14.67 4.41 4.87
C LYS A 180 15.38 5.23 5.93
N ASP A 181 15.27 4.83 7.20
CA ASP A 181 15.97 5.49 8.29
C ASP A 181 17.49 5.32 8.17
N GLU A 182 17.95 4.12 7.82
CA GLU A 182 19.37 3.83 7.58
C GLU A 182 19.92 4.60 6.36
N GLU A 183 19.17 4.68 5.25
CA GLU A 183 19.56 5.49 4.08
C GLU A 183 19.60 7.00 4.39
N ALA A 184 18.64 7.51 5.15
CA ALA A 184 18.62 8.92 5.57
C ALA A 184 19.78 9.25 6.51
N ALA A 185 20.08 8.38 7.48
CA ALA A 185 21.21 8.53 8.39
C ALA A 185 22.54 8.56 7.64
N GLN A 186 22.74 7.67 6.66
CA GLN A 186 23.95 7.66 5.83
C GLN A 186 24.15 8.94 5.02
N VAL A 187 23.07 9.52 4.48
CA VAL A 187 23.14 10.79 3.76
C VAL A 187 23.52 11.93 4.69
N ILE A 188 22.96 11.96 5.90
CA ILE A 188 23.30 12.96 6.93
C ILE A 188 24.76 12.81 7.35
N ASP A 189 25.22 11.60 7.65
CA ASP A 189 26.60 11.33 8.07
C ASP A 189 27.61 11.75 6.98
N TYR A 190 27.30 11.46 5.71
CA TYR A 190 28.13 11.90 4.57
C TYR A 190 28.18 13.42 4.42
N GLN A 191 27.04 14.11 4.59
CA GLN A 191 26.98 15.57 4.54
C GLN A 191 27.75 16.22 5.68
N LEU A 192 27.65 15.66 6.90
CA LEU A 192 28.40 16.11 8.08
C LEU A 192 29.91 15.92 7.88
N ALA A 193 30.33 14.77 7.35
CA ALA A 193 31.74 14.49 7.06
C ALA A 193 32.33 15.53 6.08
N ASN A 194 31.67 15.78 4.95
CA ASN A 194 32.14 16.74 3.94
C ASN A 194 32.13 18.18 4.44
N THR A 195 31.16 18.55 5.29
CA THR A 195 31.09 19.89 5.88
C THR A 195 32.25 20.12 6.83
N ASN A 196 32.56 19.14 7.68
CA ASN A 196 33.69 19.23 8.61
C ASN A 196 35.04 19.28 7.89
N GLU A 197 35.19 18.54 6.79
CA GLU A 197 36.40 18.57 5.96
C GLU A 197 36.60 19.95 5.32
N THR A 198 35.54 20.52 4.72
CA THR A 198 35.54 21.87 4.12
C THR A 198 35.86 22.95 5.15
N ILE A 199 35.29 22.87 6.36
CA ILE A 199 35.57 23.78 7.47
C ILE A 199 37.04 23.65 7.87
N THR A 200 37.57 22.43 7.99
CA THR A 200 38.96 22.20 8.38
C THR A 200 39.95 22.74 7.34
N GLU A 201 39.67 22.60 6.05
CA GLU A 201 40.46 23.21 4.98
C GLU A 201 40.40 24.74 5.02
N THR A 202 39.21 25.32 5.21
CA THR A 202 39.03 26.78 5.32
C THR A 202 39.77 27.36 6.54
N PHE A 203 39.74 26.67 7.68
CA PHE A 203 40.52 27.05 8.87
C PHE A 203 42.01 26.86 8.67
N ARG A 204 42.46 25.82 7.96
CA ARG A 204 43.88 25.65 7.61
C ARG A 204 44.36 26.80 6.71
N ASP A 205 43.63 27.13 5.66
CA ASP A 205 43.97 28.22 4.74
C ASP A 205 43.99 29.58 5.44
N ASN A 206 43.02 29.85 6.33
CA ASN A 206 43.00 31.09 7.11
C ASN A 206 44.08 31.12 8.22
N SER A 207 44.46 29.97 8.77
CA SER A 207 45.56 29.88 9.75
C SER A 207 46.94 30.05 9.11
N SER A 208 47.09 29.73 7.82
CA SER A 208 48.28 30.06 7.03
C SER A 208 48.34 31.53 6.58
N PHE A 209 47.27 32.31 6.80
CA PHE A 209 47.21 33.73 6.42
C PHE A 209 47.35 34.72 7.58
N ASN A 210 47.54 34.25 8.82
CA ASN A 210 47.74 35.11 9.99
C ASN A 210 49.16 34.99 10.57
N THR A 211 50.11 35.56 9.85
CA THR A 211 51.29 36.22 10.43
C THR A 211 51.31 37.65 9.95
N SER A 212 50.53 38.52 10.61
CA SER A 212 50.72 39.98 10.72
C SER A 212 49.76 40.49 11.79
N SER A 213 50.21 40.42 13.04
CA SER A 213 49.57 41.02 14.19
C SER A 213 49.75 42.53 14.17
N GLU A 214 48.71 43.30 13.81
CA GLU A 214 48.56 44.73 14.08
C GLU A 214 47.14 45.16 13.65
N ASN A 215 46.21 45.34 14.62
CA ASN A 215 44.96 46.15 14.56
C ASN A 215 43.84 45.72 15.53
N LEU A 216 44.11 44.89 16.54
CA LEU A 216 43.09 44.52 17.53
C LEU A 216 42.85 45.55 18.65
N ASN A 217 43.55 46.69 18.65
CA ASN A 217 43.42 47.69 19.72
C ASN A 217 42.48 48.87 19.39
N GLU A 218 42.06 49.07 18.14
CA GLU A 218 41.16 50.20 17.79
C GLU A 218 39.66 49.88 17.96
N ILE A 219 39.27 48.60 18.01
CA ILE A 219 37.85 48.21 18.01
C ILE A 219 37.27 48.14 19.44
N SER A 220 38.11 48.09 20.47
CA SER A 220 37.69 48.01 21.87
C SER A 220 37.19 49.32 22.48
N GLU A 221 37.53 50.49 21.91
CA GLU A 221 37.11 51.79 22.46
C GLU A 221 35.79 52.31 21.87
N GLU A 222 35.44 51.95 20.64
CA GLU A 222 34.21 52.44 19.98
C GLU A 222 32.93 51.75 20.47
N LYS A 223 33.05 50.53 21.02
CA LYS A 223 31.90 49.71 21.46
C LYS A 223 31.43 50.01 22.88
N MET A 224 32.22 50.75 23.67
CA MET A 224 31.86 51.05 25.06
C MET A 224 30.94 52.28 25.19
N ILE A 225 30.76 53.06 24.11
CA ILE A 225 29.92 54.27 24.10
C ILE A 225 28.47 53.95 23.67
N SER A 226 28.21 52.83 22.97
CA SER A 226 26.87 52.52 22.43
C SER A 226 25.92 51.83 23.42
N ASP A 227 26.44 51.18 24.45
CA ASP A 227 25.64 50.28 25.29
C ASP A 227 24.87 51.01 26.42
N ASP A 228 25.27 52.23 26.77
CA ASP A 228 24.58 53.04 27.80
C ASP A 228 23.29 53.72 27.27
N GLU A 229 23.14 53.90 25.96
CA GLU A 229 21.99 54.62 25.38
C GLU A 229 20.77 53.70 25.13
N ILE A 230 20.94 52.38 25.23
CA ILE A 230 19.90 51.38 24.91
C ILE A 230 19.06 50.99 26.15
N ILE A 231 19.61 51.14 27.36
CA ILE A 231 18.95 50.69 28.61
C ILE A 231 17.73 51.56 28.99
N GLU A 232 17.60 52.78 28.49
CA GLU A 232 16.49 53.68 28.88
C GLU A 232 15.19 53.49 28.07
N LYS A 233 15.18 52.69 26.98
CA LYS A 233 14.02 52.59 26.07
C LYS A 233 13.10 51.39 26.26
N GLU A 234 13.46 50.37 27.05
CA GLU A 234 12.63 49.15 27.16
C GLU A 234 11.57 49.16 28.28
N HIS A 235 11.53 50.16 29.17
CA HIS A 235 10.64 50.10 30.35
C HIS A 235 9.19 50.59 30.14
N LYS A 236 8.61 50.54 28.93
CA LYS A 236 7.27 51.14 28.68
C LYS A 236 6.21 50.34 27.93
N ILE A 237 6.34 49.01 27.77
CA ILE A 237 5.31 48.24 27.04
C ILE A 237 4.98 46.90 27.73
N ILE A 238 4.31 46.95 28.89
CA ILE A 238 3.54 45.80 29.40
C ILE A 238 2.29 46.32 30.14
N PRO A 239 1.05 46.14 29.62
CA PRO A 239 -0.16 46.32 30.41
C PRO A 239 -0.53 45.03 31.18
N PRO A 240 -1.30 45.15 32.30
CA PRO A 240 -1.45 44.09 33.28
C PRO A 240 -2.48 43.02 32.89
N ASN A 241 -2.21 41.80 33.36
CA ASN A 241 -3.02 40.58 33.25
C ASN A 241 -4.18 40.64 34.27
N HIS A 242 -5.43 40.37 33.86
CA HIS A 242 -6.56 40.23 34.77
C HIS A 242 -6.99 38.77 34.88
N ASP A 243 -6.85 38.22 36.07
CA ASP A 243 -7.32 36.90 36.49
C ASP A 243 -8.80 36.90 36.92
N GLU A 244 -9.43 35.74 36.65
CA GLU A 244 -10.53 35.05 37.34
C GLU A 244 -11.78 35.81 37.86
N THR A 245 -12.98 35.27 37.56
CA THR A 245 -13.84 34.69 38.63
C THR A 245 -15.05 33.89 38.11
N LYS A 246 -15.22 32.75 38.77
CA LYS A 246 -16.40 31.89 39.01
C LYS A 246 -17.79 32.52 38.80
N SER A 247 -18.66 31.82 38.06
CA SER A 247 -19.83 31.07 38.58
C SER A 247 -20.47 30.25 37.46
#